data_AF-A0AAV2IV40-F1
#
_entry.id   AF-A0AAV2IV40-F1
#
_cell.length_a   1.000
_cell.length_b   1.000
_cell.length_c   1.000
_cell.angle_alpha   90.00
_cell.angle_beta   90.00
_cell.angle_gamma   90.00
#
_symmetry.space_group_name_H-M   'P 1'
#
loop_
_entity.id
_entity.type
_entity.pdbx_description
1 polymer ?
#
loop_
_entity_poly.entity_id
_entity_poly.type
_entity_poly.pdbx_seq_one_letter_code
_entity_poly.pdbx_strand_id
1 'polypeptide(L)'
;MESGSLRRVSGAVRHLLLALLAFFGTQPLRVESASWWSMAMTSIQRPEMYIIGAQPLCSQLSGLSQGQRKLCQLYQDHMMYIGDGAKTGIKECQFQFRQRRWNCSTVEDSTVFGRVMHIGSRETAFTYAISAAGVVNSVSRACREGELSTCGCSRAARPRDLPRDWLWGGCGDNVHYGYRFAREFVDAREREKNYPRGSTEHARMLMNIQNNEAGRQVPVLSIYLHRTATAL
;
A
#
# COMPACT_ATOMS: atom_id res chain seq x y z
N MET A 1 -6.83 53.24 -38.69
CA MET A 1 -5.37 53.21 -38.43
C MET A 1 -5.16 53.53 -36.96
N GLU A 2 -5.21 52.53 -36.08
CA GLU A 2 -4.81 52.68 -34.68
C GLU A 2 -3.47 51.97 -34.50
N SER A 3 -2.40 52.75 -34.35
CA SER A 3 -1.06 52.24 -34.06
C SER A 3 -0.91 52.07 -32.55
N GLY A 4 -0.91 50.82 -32.09
CA GLY A 4 -0.64 50.46 -30.70
C GLY A 4 0.80 50.73 -30.29
N SER A 5 0.98 51.63 -29.32
CA SER A 5 2.28 51.95 -28.72
C SER A 5 2.81 50.79 -27.87
N LEU A 6 3.80 50.05 -28.38
CA LEU A 6 4.56 49.09 -27.59
C LEU A 6 5.37 49.81 -26.49
N ARG A 7 4.93 49.67 -25.24
CA ARG A 7 5.68 50.17 -24.06
C ARG A 7 6.98 49.39 -23.92
N ARG A 8 8.11 50.09 -24.04
CA ARG A 8 9.46 49.56 -23.85
C ARG A 8 9.67 49.26 -22.35
N VAL A 9 9.65 47.98 -22.00
CA VAL A 9 9.91 47.50 -20.63
C VAL A 9 11.35 47.86 -20.24
N SER A 10 11.52 48.55 -19.10
CA SER A 10 12.85 48.92 -18.57
C SER A 10 13.73 47.69 -18.36
N GLY A 11 15.02 47.80 -18.65
CA GLY A 11 15.98 46.69 -18.56
C GLY A 11 15.94 46.00 -17.19
N ALA A 12 15.75 46.76 -16.11
CA ALA A 12 15.61 46.24 -14.75
C ALA A 12 14.40 45.30 -14.58
N VAL A 13 13.26 45.62 -15.19
CA VAL A 13 12.04 44.80 -15.13
C VAL A 13 12.22 43.51 -15.93
N ARG A 14 12.94 43.59 -17.07
CA ARG A 14 13.27 42.41 -17.88
C ARG A 14 14.23 41.46 -17.16
N HIS A 15 15.21 41.99 -16.43
CA HIS A 15 16.11 41.20 -15.59
C HIS A 15 15.39 40.59 -14.38
N LEU A 16 14.46 41.31 -13.74
CA LEU A 16 13.64 40.77 -12.66
C LEU A 16 12.72 39.62 -13.11
N LEU A 17 12.08 39.77 -14.28
CA LEU A 17 11.24 38.71 -14.85
C LEU A 17 12.04 37.47 -15.24
N LEU A 18 13.24 37.66 -15.82
CA LEU A 18 14.15 36.55 -16.13
C LEU A 18 14.68 35.87 -14.86
N ALA A 19 14.99 36.64 -13.81
CA ALA A 19 15.40 36.10 -12.52
C ALA A 19 14.27 35.31 -11.84
N LEU A 20 13.02 35.81 -11.89
CA LEU A 20 11.85 35.09 -11.39
C LEU A 20 11.59 33.80 -12.17
N LEU A 21 11.66 33.83 -13.51
CA LEU A 21 11.52 32.63 -14.34
C LEU A 21 12.63 31.61 -14.09
N ALA A 22 13.86 32.05 -13.83
CA ALA A 22 14.95 31.18 -13.43
C ALA A 22 14.76 30.61 -12.01
N PHE A 23 14.21 31.40 -11.08
CA PHE A 23 13.93 30.97 -9.71
C PHE A 23 12.76 29.97 -9.63
N PHE A 24 11.71 30.16 -10.43
CA PHE A 24 10.61 29.20 -10.56
C PHE A 24 10.94 28.00 -11.46
N GLY A 25 11.85 28.16 -12.44
CA GLY A 25 12.28 27.10 -13.35
C GLY A 25 13.32 26.14 -12.78
N THR A 26 13.92 26.46 -11.62
CA THR A 26 14.96 25.64 -10.96
C THR A 26 14.50 24.96 -9.67
N GLN A 27 13.26 25.18 -9.21
CA GLN A 27 12.72 24.34 -8.16
C GLN A 27 12.47 22.95 -8.74
N PRO A 28 13.18 21.89 -8.29
CA PRO A 28 12.77 20.55 -8.65
C PRO A 28 11.35 20.39 -8.13
N LEU A 29 10.39 20.12 -9.03
CA LEU A 29 9.10 19.57 -8.64
C LEU A 29 9.39 18.27 -7.89
N ARG A 30 9.49 18.36 -6.55
CA ARG A 30 9.41 17.18 -5.69
C ARG A 30 7.99 16.67 -5.84
N VAL A 31 7.79 15.81 -6.83
CA VAL A 31 6.69 14.86 -6.78
C VAL A 31 6.95 14.06 -5.51
N GLU A 32 6.18 14.33 -4.46
CA GLU A 32 6.13 13.48 -3.28
C GLU A 32 5.56 12.14 -3.73
N SER A 33 6.45 11.26 -4.19
CA SER A 33 6.12 9.90 -4.59
C SER A 33 6.07 8.97 -3.37
N ALA A 34 5.69 9.50 -2.21
CA ALA A 34 5.54 8.72 -1.00
C ALA A 34 4.42 7.69 -1.21
N SER A 35 4.69 6.42 -0.90
CA SER A 35 3.74 5.31 -1.00
C SER A 35 3.48 4.71 0.38
N TRP A 36 2.32 4.09 0.58
CA TRP A 36 1.99 3.39 1.83
C TRP A 36 3.00 2.28 2.17
N TRP A 37 3.78 1.78 1.20
CA TRP A 37 4.89 0.86 1.45
C TRP A 37 5.93 1.42 2.41
N SER A 38 6.06 2.75 2.54
CA SER A 38 6.93 3.41 3.53
C SER A 38 6.64 2.91 4.96
N MET A 39 5.41 2.48 5.24
CA MET A 39 5.01 1.92 6.53
C MET A 39 5.81 0.67 6.91
N ALA A 40 6.40 -0.04 5.94
CA ALA A 40 7.27 -1.17 6.20
C ALA A 40 8.61 -0.76 6.87
N MET A 41 9.01 0.49 6.68
CA MET A 41 10.27 1.05 7.17
C MET A 41 10.09 1.86 8.46
N THR A 42 8.86 2.31 8.75
CA THR A 42 8.54 3.04 9.99
C THR A 42 8.18 2.06 11.10
N SER A 43 8.85 2.16 12.25
CA SER A 43 8.40 1.46 13.46
C SER A 43 7.15 2.14 14.00
N ILE A 44 5.97 1.64 13.64
CA ILE A 44 4.71 2.07 14.25
C ILE A 44 4.63 1.42 15.62
N GLN A 45 5.11 2.12 16.65
CA GLN A 45 4.89 1.68 18.03
C GLN A 45 3.41 1.83 18.38
N ARG A 46 2.87 0.82 19.08
CA ARG A 46 1.54 0.87 19.67
C ARG A 46 1.43 2.18 20.45
N PRO A 47 0.50 3.11 20.13
CA PRO A 47 0.28 4.28 20.97
C PRO A 47 -0.44 3.79 22.23
N GLU A 48 0.33 3.24 23.17
CA GLU A 48 -0.05 3.22 24.57
C GLU A 48 -0.16 4.70 24.97
N MET A 49 -1.40 5.19 25.10
CA MET A 49 -1.77 6.51 25.65
C MET A 49 -1.85 7.69 24.66
N TYR A 50 -3.06 8.26 24.56
CA TYR A 50 -3.33 9.57 23.96
C TYR A 50 -2.76 10.66 24.87
N ILE A 51 -1.52 11.10 24.62
CA ILE A 51 -0.95 12.28 25.28
C ILE A 51 -1.50 13.54 24.59
N ILE A 52 -2.06 14.46 25.37
CA ILE A 52 -2.50 15.78 24.89
C ILE A 52 -1.30 16.50 24.27
N GLY A 53 -1.32 16.72 22.95
CA GLY A 53 -0.24 17.35 22.19
C GLY A 53 0.55 16.41 21.26
N ALA A 54 0.34 15.09 21.32
CA ALA A 54 0.89 14.16 20.33
C ALA A 54 0.19 14.35 18.97
N GLN A 55 0.96 14.40 17.88
CA GLN A 55 0.34 14.42 16.55
C GLN A 55 -0.47 13.14 16.32
N PRO A 56 -1.68 13.21 15.74
CA PRO A 56 -2.48 12.02 15.48
C PRO A 56 -1.69 11.07 14.56
N LEU A 57 -1.65 9.77 14.92
CA LEU A 57 -0.88 8.72 14.23
C LEU A 57 -0.93 8.83 12.70
N CYS A 58 -2.13 9.01 12.15
CA CYS A 58 -2.37 9.09 10.71
C CYS A 58 -1.76 10.30 10.00
N SER A 59 -1.40 11.35 10.74
CA SER A 59 -0.66 12.51 10.22
C SER A 59 0.84 12.27 10.18
N GLN A 60 1.35 11.39 11.05
CA GLN A 60 2.77 11.01 11.09
C GLN A 60 3.11 10.00 9.97
N LEU A 61 2.13 9.22 9.53
CA LEU A 61 2.29 8.27 8.43
C LEU A 61 2.41 9.00 7.08
N SER A 62 3.64 9.10 6.58
CA SER A 62 3.94 9.64 5.27
C SER A 62 3.55 8.66 4.15
N GLY A 63 3.10 9.17 3.00
CA GLY A 63 2.78 8.33 1.84
C GLY A 63 1.38 7.71 1.83
N LEU A 64 0.51 8.03 2.78
CA LEU A 64 -0.91 7.68 2.68
C LEU A 64 -1.65 8.59 1.68
N SER A 65 -2.45 8.00 0.80
CA SER A 65 -3.43 8.72 -0.02
C SER A 65 -4.58 9.28 0.82
N GLN A 66 -5.50 10.05 0.21
CA GLN A 66 -6.59 10.67 0.98
C GLN A 66 -7.56 9.62 1.54
N GLY A 67 -7.88 8.60 0.76
CA GLY A 67 -8.70 7.45 1.16
C GLY A 67 -8.00 6.58 2.20
N GLN A 68 -6.70 6.33 2.03
CA GLN A 68 -5.91 5.60 3.04
C GLN A 68 -5.86 6.34 4.38
N ARG A 69 -5.77 7.68 4.37
CA ARG A 69 -5.80 8.49 5.60
C ARG A 69 -7.14 8.40 6.31
N LYS A 70 -8.26 8.39 5.57
CA LYS A 70 -9.60 8.17 6.16
C LYS A 70 -9.71 6.79 6.79
N LEU A 71 -9.21 5.75 6.11
CA LEU A 71 -9.17 4.40 6.67
C LEU A 71 -8.28 4.32 7.92
N CYS A 72 -7.13 4.99 7.92
CA CYS A 72 -6.28 5.09 9.11
C CYS A 72 -7.02 5.68 10.31
N GLN A 73 -7.79 6.76 10.12
CA GLN A 73 -8.53 7.41 11.20
C GLN A 73 -9.60 6.48 11.81
N LEU A 74 -10.22 5.63 10.98
CA LEU A 74 -11.24 4.67 11.39
C LEU A 74 -10.64 3.39 12.00
N TYR A 75 -9.49 2.94 11.52
CA TYR A 75 -8.88 1.65 11.84
C TYR A 75 -7.42 1.81 12.30
N GLN A 76 -7.20 2.64 13.32
CA GLN A 76 -5.85 2.96 13.80
C GLN A 76 -5.06 1.73 14.26
N ASP A 77 -5.74 0.79 14.93
CA ASP A 77 -5.18 -0.50 15.39
C ASP A 77 -4.71 -1.40 14.23
N HIS A 78 -5.14 -1.15 12.99
CA HIS A 78 -4.71 -1.92 11.82
C HIS A 78 -3.37 -1.43 11.24
N MET A 79 -2.98 -0.18 11.48
CA MET A 79 -1.87 0.44 10.76
C MET A 79 -0.54 -0.27 11.00
N MET A 80 -0.28 -0.75 12.21
CA MET A 80 0.92 -1.53 12.50
C MET A 80 0.97 -2.83 11.69
N TYR A 81 -0.15 -3.56 11.58
CA TYR A 81 -0.24 -4.82 10.83
C TYR A 81 -0.20 -4.62 9.31
N ILE A 82 -0.66 -3.47 8.81
CA ILE A 82 -0.44 -3.09 7.41
C ILE A 82 1.07 -2.91 7.14
N GLY A 83 1.78 -2.21 8.04
CA GLY A 83 3.22 -2.03 7.97
C GLY A 83 3.98 -3.36 8.02
N ASP A 84 3.63 -4.23 8.96
CA ASP A 84 4.22 -5.58 9.08
C ASP A 84 3.92 -6.46 7.87
N GLY A 85 2.71 -6.36 7.31
CA GLY A 85 2.32 -7.02 6.07
C GLY A 85 3.14 -6.54 4.88
N ALA A 86 3.32 -5.23 4.73
CA ALA A 86 4.17 -4.63 3.70
C ALA A 86 5.63 -5.09 3.85
N LYS A 87 6.16 -5.06 5.06
CA LYS A 87 7.53 -5.50 5.40
C LYS A 87 7.74 -6.97 5.07
N THR A 88 6.77 -7.82 5.39
CA THR A 88 6.79 -9.24 5.04
C THR A 88 6.78 -9.43 3.53
N GLY A 89 5.92 -8.69 2.81
CA GLY A 89 5.87 -8.73 1.34
C GLY A 89 7.19 -8.32 0.68
N ILE A 90 7.84 -7.27 1.18
CA ILE A 90 9.17 -6.83 0.72
C ILE A 90 10.23 -7.91 0.92
N LYS A 91 10.29 -8.48 2.13
CA LYS A 91 11.25 -9.56 2.45
C LYS A 91 11.06 -10.77 1.55
N GLU A 92 9.82 -11.16 1.31
CA GLU A 92 9.51 -12.28 0.41
C GLU A 92 9.88 -11.95 -1.04
N CYS A 93 9.62 -10.72 -1.49
CA CYS A 93 10.04 -10.26 -2.80
C CYS A 93 11.57 -10.32 -2.98
N GLN A 94 12.32 -9.82 -2.00
CA GLN A 94 13.78 -9.91 -1.98
C GLN A 94 14.26 -11.36 -2.00
N PHE A 95 13.60 -12.22 -1.23
CA PHE A 95 13.92 -13.64 -1.20
C PHE A 95 13.71 -14.30 -2.57
N GLN A 96 12.55 -14.09 -3.20
CA GLN A 96 12.22 -14.67 -4.52
C GLN A 96 13.15 -14.17 -5.63
N PHE A 97 13.59 -12.92 -5.56
CA PHE A 97 14.40 -12.28 -6.60
C PHE A 97 15.91 -12.22 -6.27
N ARG A 98 16.38 -12.83 -5.17
CA ARG A 98 17.78 -12.74 -4.69
C ARG A 98 18.87 -13.10 -5.72
N GLN A 99 18.55 -13.90 -6.73
CA GLN A 99 19.47 -14.31 -7.81
C GLN A 99 19.11 -13.71 -9.18
N ARG A 100 18.29 -12.66 -9.22
CA ARG A 100 17.87 -11.96 -10.44
C ARG A 100 18.61 -10.62 -10.56
N ARG A 101 18.69 -10.08 -11.78
CA ARG A 101 19.29 -8.76 -12.05
C ARG A 101 18.60 -7.64 -11.28
N TRP A 102 17.27 -7.70 -11.24
CA TRP A 102 16.46 -6.94 -10.29
C TRP A 102 16.15 -7.84 -9.10
N ASN A 103 16.67 -7.49 -7.93
CA ASN A 103 16.63 -8.31 -6.71
C ASN A 103 15.61 -7.81 -5.67
N CYS A 104 14.68 -6.94 -6.08
CA CYS A 104 13.69 -6.31 -5.21
C CYS A 104 14.29 -5.55 -4.01
N SER A 105 15.51 -5.00 -4.17
CA SER A 105 16.09 -4.12 -3.17
C SER A 105 15.23 -2.87 -2.96
N THR A 106 15.21 -2.38 -1.72
CA THR A 106 14.51 -1.14 -1.37
C THR A 106 15.44 0.05 -1.44
N VAL A 107 14.89 1.23 -1.72
CA VAL A 107 15.59 2.51 -1.75
C VAL A 107 15.32 3.31 -0.48
N GLU A 108 16.26 4.15 -0.07
CA GLU A 108 16.14 5.06 1.08
C GLU A 108 15.26 6.30 0.76
N ASP A 109 14.15 6.08 0.08
CA ASP A 109 13.17 7.12 -0.21
C ASP A 109 11.75 6.65 0.18
N SER A 110 10.79 7.58 0.13
CA SER A 110 9.41 7.31 0.54
C SER A 110 8.62 6.43 -0.43
N THR A 111 9.19 6.05 -1.58
CA THR A 111 8.56 5.14 -2.56
C THR A 111 8.81 3.68 -2.22
N VAL A 112 9.88 3.40 -1.44
CA VAL A 112 10.41 2.08 -1.09
C VAL A 112 10.98 1.27 -2.25
N PHE A 113 10.33 1.25 -3.42
CA PHE A 113 10.75 0.47 -4.60
C PHE A 113 11.30 1.34 -5.75
N GLY A 114 11.31 2.66 -5.61
CA GLY A 114 11.90 3.59 -6.57
C GLY A 114 11.18 3.63 -7.92
N ARG A 115 11.97 3.84 -8.98
CA ARG A 115 11.46 4.04 -10.35
C ARG A 115 10.71 2.84 -10.94
N VAL A 116 10.91 1.63 -10.42
CA VAL A 116 10.23 0.42 -10.93
C VAL A 116 8.72 0.58 -10.87
N MET A 117 8.21 1.27 -9.85
CA MET A 117 6.77 1.49 -9.65
C MET A 117 6.11 2.38 -10.69
N HIS A 118 6.89 3.14 -11.47
CA HIS A 118 6.37 3.97 -12.55
C HIS A 118 6.30 3.20 -13.89
N ILE A 119 6.88 2.01 -13.95
CA ILE A 119 6.97 1.16 -15.14
C ILE A 119 6.00 -0.01 -14.98
N GLY A 120 5.19 -0.26 -16.02
CA GLY A 120 4.31 -1.44 -16.07
C GLY A 120 5.09 -2.70 -16.44
N SER A 121 5.91 -3.22 -15.51
CA SER A 121 6.72 -4.42 -15.73
C SER A 121 6.22 -5.62 -14.93
N ARG A 122 6.81 -6.81 -15.20
CA ARG A 122 6.50 -8.04 -14.46
C ARG A 122 6.93 -7.95 -12.99
N GLU A 123 8.03 -7.25 -12.73
CA GLU A 123 8.55 -6.95 -11.39
C GLU A 123 7.57 -6.08 -10.62
N THR A 124 7.07 -5.01 -11.24
CA THR A 124 6.02 -4.16 -10.65
C THR A 124 4.76 -4.96 -10.33
N ALA A 125 4.31 -5.80 -11.27
CA ALA A 125 3.15 -6.65 -11.07
C ALA A 125 3.31 -7.58 -9.86
N PHE A 126 4.50 -8.20 -9.72
CA PHE A 126 4.82 -9.04 -8.57
C PHE A 126 4.84 -8.25 -7.26
N THR A 127 5.44 -7.05 -7.24
CA THR A 127 5.49 -6.19 -6.05
C THR A 127 4.11 -5.82 -5.53
N TYR A 128 3.18 -5.43 -6.41
CA TYR A 128 1.79 -5.14 -6.02
C TYR A 128 1.11 -6.40 -5.45
N ALA A 129 1.25 -7.54 -6.12
CA ALA A 129 0.64 -8.80 -5.68
C ALA A 129 1.18 -9.27 -4.32
N ILE A 130 2.50 -9.36 -4.15
CA ILE A 130 3.09 -9.86 -2.90
C ILE A 130 2.85 -8.92 -1.72
N SER A 131 2.81 -7.61 -1.97
CA SER A 131 2.48 -6.62 -0.93
C SER A 131 1.03 -6.75 -0.47
N ALA A 132 0.09 -6.91 -1.40
CA ALA A 132 -1.31 -7.12 -1.08
C ALA A 132 -1.52 -8.44 -0.32
N ALA A 133 -0.84 -9.51 -0.74
CA ALA A 133 -0.84 -10.80 -0.03
C ALA A 133 -0.28 -10.67 1.40
N GLY A 134 0.81 -9.91 1.56
CA GLY A 134 1.43 -9.64 2.86
C GLY A 134 0.48 -8.94 3.84
N VAL A 135 -0.26 -7.92 3.38
CA VAL A 135 -1.26 -7.22 4.20
C VAL A 135 -2.41 -8.17 4.59
N VAL A 136 -2.92 -8.97 3.64
CA VAL A 136 -3.96 -9.97 3.96
C VAL A 136 -3.46 -10.91 5.04
N ASN A 137 -2.27 -11.48 4.89
CA ASN A 137 -1.71 -12.44 5.85
C ASN A 137 -1.53 -11.82 7.25
N SER A 138 -0.92 -10.65 7.33
CA SER A 138 -0.66 -9.99 8.62
C SER A 138 -1.95 -9.61 9.36
N VAL A 139 -2.91 -8.97 8.67
CA VAL A 139 -4.19 -8.58 9.28
C VAL A 139 -5.01 -9.80 9.70
N SER A 140 -5.02 -10.86 8.89
CA SER A 140 -5.75 -12.10 9.21
C SER A 140 -5.23 -12.78 10.47
N ARG A 141 -3.91 -12.74 10.65
CA ARG A 141 -3.24 -13.28 11.83
C ARG A 141 -3.47 -12.43 13.07
N ALA A 142 -3.43 -11.10 12.93
CA ALA A 142 -3.76 -10.18 14.01
C ALA A 142 -5.20 -10.38 14.52
N CYS A 143 -6.16 -10.68 13.62
CA CYS A 143 -7.52 -11.08 14.01
C CYS A 143 -7.56 -12.37 14.83
N ARG A 144 -6.75 -13.37 14.46
CA ARG A 144 -6.65 -14.66 15.18
C ARG A 144 -6.06 -14.46 16.58
N GLU A 145 -5.08 -13.58 16.69
CA GLU A 145 -4.36 -13.29 17.94
C GLU A 145 -5.16 -12.35 18.87
N GLY A 146 -6.28 -11.78 18.39
CA GLY A 146 -7.14 -10.90 19.18
C GLY A 146 -6.59 -9.47 19.31
N GLU A 147 -5.66 -9.09 18.45
CA GLU A 147 -4.97 -7.80 18.51
C GLU A 147 -5.77 -6.65 17.86
N LEU A 148 -6.80 -7.00 17.08
CA LEU A 148 -7.67 -6.07 16.37
C LEU A 148 -9.07 -6.10 16.97
N SER A 149 -9.59 -4.92 17.31
CA SER A 149 -10.88 -4.77 18.00
C SER A 149 -12.11 -5.14 17.16
N THR A 150 -11.98 -5.13 15.84
CA THR A 150 -13.09 -5.24 14.87
C THR A 150 -13.23 -6.63 14.24
N CYS A 151 -12.32 -7.56 14.57
CA CYS A 151 -12.34 -8.93 14.07
C CYS A 151 -11.93 -9.94 15.14
N GLY A 152 -12.04 -11.23 14.81
CA GLY A 152 -11.61 -12.33 15.66
C GLY A 152 -11.28 -13.55 14.80
N CYS A 153 -11.27 -14.74 15.40
CA CYS A 153 -11.01 -16.00 14.71
C CYS A 153 -11.85 -16.19 13.44
N SER A 154 -11.30 -16.95 12.48
CA SER A 154 -12.03 -17.40 11.31
C SER A 154 -13.32 -18.13 11.67
N ARG A 155 -14.40 -17.83 10.93
CA ARG A 155 -15.69 -18.53 11.01
C ARG A 155 -15.83 -19.63 9.95
N ALA A 156 -14.70 -20.15 9.47
CA ALA A 156 -14.68 -21.19 8.45
C ALA A 156 -15.39 -22.46 8.96
N ALA A 157 -16.37 -22.94 8.18
CA ALA A 157 -17.07 -24.17 8.47
C ALA A 157 -16.12 -25.37 8.36
N ARG A 158 -16.43 -26.43 9.12
CA ARG A 158 -15.76 -27.72 8.97
C ARG A 158 -15.83 -28.17 7.50
N PRO A 159 -14.69 -28.51 6.87
CA PRO A 159 -14.70 -29.04 5.51
C PRO A 159 -15.47 -30.37 5.41
N ARG A 160 -16.22 -30.54 4.32
CA ARG A 160 -17.09 -31.73 4.12
C ARG A 160 -16.31 -33.04 3.94
N ASP A 161 -15.10 -32.93 3.42
CA ASP A 161 -14.15 -33.99 3.13
C ASP A 161 -13.21 -34.30 4.31
N LEU A 162 -13.36 -33.61 5.45
CA LEU A 162 -12.58 -33.92 6.65
C LEU A 162 -13.13 -35.19 7.34
N PRO A 163 -12.31 -36.24 7.54
CA PRO A 163 -12.74 -37.49 8.18
C PRO A 163 -13.41 -37.26 9.53
N ARG A 164 -14.51 -37.97 9.82
CA ARG A 164 -15.39 -37.70 10.98
C ARG A 164 -14.67 -37.84 12.33
N ASP A 165 -13.66 -38.69 12.38
CA ASP A 165 -12.74 -38.95 13.50
C ASP A 165 -11.80 -37.78 13.80
N TRP A 166 -11.58 -36.87 12.83
CA TRP A 166 -10.76 -35.69 13.05
C TRP A 166 -11.60 -34.58 13.67
N LEU A 167 -11.03 -33.88 14.66
CA LEU A 167 -11.67 -32.72 15.26
C LEU A 167 -11.37 -31.47 14.42
N TRP A 168 -12.43 -30.73 14.08
CA TRP A 168 -12.32 -29.40 13.50
C TRP A 168 -12.55 -28.37 14.61
N GLY A 169 -11.57 -27.51 14.84
CA GLY A 169 -11.65 -26.52 15.89
C GLY A 169 -10.38 -25.68 15.99
N GLY A 170 -10.29 -24.91 17.07
CA GLY A 170 -9.23 -23.92 17.27
C GLY A 170 -9.56 -22.56 16.65
N CYS A 171 -8.62 -21.63 16.81
CA CYS A 171 -8.72 -20.29 16.25
C CYS A 171 -7.81 -20.19 15.03
N GLY A 172 -8.40 -20.17 13.83
CA GLY A 172 -7.68 -19.99 12.56
C GLY A 172 -7.65 -18.53 12.10
N ASP A 173 -6.72 -18.21 11.19
CA ASP A 173 -6.56 -16.88 10.59
C ASP A 173 -7.82 -16.44 9.84
N ASN A 174 -8.28 -15.21 10.09
CA ASN A 174 -9.50 -14.67 9.50
C ASN A 174 -9.23 -14.02 8.13
N VAL A 175 -8.91 -14.86 7.14
CA VAL A 175 -8.49 -14.41 5.80
C VAL A 175 -9.57 -13.65 5.05
N HIS A 176 -10.85 -13.95 5.28
CA HIS A 176 -11.94 -13.17 4.69
C HIS A 176 -11.96 -11.73 5.18
N TYR A 177 -11.69 -11.50 6.47
CA TYR A 177 -11.55 -10.15 7.00
C TYR A 177 -10.32 -9.46 6.40
N GLY A 178 -9.16 -10.11 6.45
CA GLY A 178 -7.91 -9.58 5.89
C GLY A 178 -8.02 -9.23 4.40
N TYR A 179 -8.67 -10.09 3.60
CA TYR A 179 -8.95 -9.85 2.18
C TYR A 179 -9.77 -8.56 1.98
N ARG A 180 -10.89 -8.42 2.70
CA ARG A 180 -11.78 -7.24 2.55
C ARG A 180 -11.07 -5.97 2.96
N PHE A 181 -10.39 -5.98 4.10
CA PHE A 181 -9.67 -4.82 4.60
C PHE A 181 -8.52 -4.42 3.65
N ALA A 182 -7.71 -5.39 3.19
CA ALA A 182 -6.64 -5.13 2.24
C ALA A 182 -7.16 -4.58 0.90
N ARG A 183 -8.34 -5.01 0.45
CA ARG A 183 -8.98 -4.45 -0.75
C ARG A 183 -9.30 -2.97 -0.59
N GLU A 184 -9.90 -2.57 0.53
CA GLU A 184 -10.22 -1.17 0.79
C GLU A 184 -8.95 -0.31 0.93
N PHE A 185 -7.97 -0.78 1.71
CA PHE A 185 -6.76 0.01 1.99
C PHE A 185 -5.76 0.07 0.83
N VAL A 186 -5.42 -1.08 0.23
CA VAL A 186 -4.38 -1.15 -0.81
C VAL A 186 -4.87 -0.55 -2.13
N ASP A 187 -6.16 -0.72 -2.47
CA ASP A 187 -6.70 -0.17 -3.72
C ASP A 187 -7.11 1.31 -3.60
N ALA A 188 -7.23 1.88 -2.39
CA ALA A 188 -7.71 3.25 -2.18
C ALA A 188 -6.97 4.27 -3.07
N ARG A 189 -5.65 4.24 -3.10
CA ARG A 189 -4.82 5.13 -3.92
C ARG A 189 -5.10 5.01 -5.41
N GLU A 190 -5.29 3.80 -5.91
CA GLU A 190 -5.54 3.57 -7.34
C GLU A 190 -6.96 4.02 -7.71
N ARG A 191 -7.93 3.85 -6.81
CA ARG A 191 -9.34 4.23 -7.02
C ARG A 191 -9.61 5.73 -6.88
N GLU A 192 -8.76 6.47 -6.17
CA GLU A 192 -8.88 7.93 -6.01
C GLU A 192 -8.61 8.70 -7.30
N LYS A 193 -7.90 8.11 -8.26
CA LYS A 193 -7.49 8.79 -9.49
C LYS A 193 -8.43 8.44 -10.64
N ASN A 194 -9.06 9.46 -11.20
CA ASN A 194 -9.89 9.31 -12.40
C ASN A 194 -9.07 9.63 -13.65
N TYR A 195 -8.56 8.58 -14.30
CA TYR A 195 -7.87 8.71 -15.59
C TYR A 195 -8.84 8.53 -16.77
N PRO A 196 -8.64 9.27 -17.89
CA PRO A 196 -9.42 9.08 -19.10
C PRO A 196 -9.38 7.64 -19.60
N ARG A 197 -10.54 7.08 -19.97
CA ARG A 197 -10.61 5.72 -20.52
C ARG A 197 -9.71 5.60 -21.75
N GLY A 198 -8.93 4.52 -21.80
CA GLY A 198 -7.97 4.26 -22.88
C GLY A 198 -6.61 4.96 -22.73
N SER A 199 -6.40 5.79 -21.71
CA SER A 199 -5.08 6.36 -21.43
C SER A 199 -4.11 5.30 -20.88
N THR A 200 -2.81 5.54 -21.04
CA THR A 200 -1.75 4.68 -20.48
C THR A 200 -1.84 4.60 -18.96
N GLU A 201 -2.19 5.69 -18.30
CA GLU A 201 -2.39 5.77 -16.85
C GLU A 201 -3.61 4.97 -16.41
N HIS A 202 -4.69 5.00 -17.19
CA HIS A 202 -5.88 4.18 -16.94
C HIS A 202 -5.54 2.69 -17.03
N ALA A 203 -4.80 2.27 -18.07
CA ALA A 203 -4.32 0.89 -18.20
C ALA A 203 -3.42 0.48 -17.03
N ARG A 204 -2.52 1.37 -16.59
CA ARG A 204 -1.64 1.12 -15.43
C ARG A 204 -2.43 0.98 -14.13
N MET A 205 -3.39 1.85 -13.87
CA MET A 205 -4.29 1.77 -12.72
C MET A 205 -5.03 0.42 -12.68
N LEU A 206 -5.59 -0.01 -13.83
CA LEU A 206 -6.28 -1.31 -13.94
C LEU A 206 -5.31 -2.48 -13.69
N MET A 207 -4.09 -2.41 -14.24
CA MET A 207 -3.05 -3.41 -14.00
C MET A 207 -2.72 -3.51 -12.50
N ASN A 208 -2.54 -2.38 -11.82
CA ASN A 208 -2.24 -2.34 -10.38
C ASN A 208 -3.37 -2.98 -9.55
N ILE A 209 -4.63 -2.61 -9.83
CA ILE A 209 -5.81 -3.19 -9.16
C ILE A 209 -5.88 -4.71 -9.41
N GLN A 210 -5.65 -5.15 -10.65
CA GLN A 210 -5.65 -6.58 -11.00
C GLN A 210 -4.55 -7.35 -10.26
N ASN A 211 -3.35 -6.80 -10.17
CA ASN A 211 -2.23 -7.43 -9.48
C ASN A 211 -2.46 -7.49 -7.96
N ASN A 212 -3.00 -6.43 -7.36
CA ASN A 212 -3.43 -6.45 -5.97
C ASN A 212 -4.44 -7.56 -5.72
N GLU A 213 -5.44 -7.68 -6.59
CA GLU A 213 -6.46 -8.72 -6.49
C GLU A 213 -5.86 -10.12 -6.59
N ALA A 214 -4.99 -10.36 -7.56
CA ALA A 214 -4.28 -11.63 -7.70
C ALA A 214 -3.52 -11.99 -6.42
N GLY A 215 -2.82 -11.02 -5.82
CA GLY A 215 -2.13 -11.20 -4.53
C GLY A 215 -3.07 -11.54 -3.37
N ARG A 216 -4.19 -10.82 -3.24
CA ARG A 216 -5.17 -11.06 -2.17
C ARG A 216 -5.84 -12.43 -2.24
N GLN A 217 -5.98 -12.99 -3.45
CA GLN A 217 -6.60 -14.32 -3.63
C GLN A 217 -5.69 -15.47 -3.17
N VAL A 218 -4.36 -15.29 -3.18
CA VAL A 218 -3.43 -16.38 -2.82
C VAL A 218 -3.64 -16.89 -1.38
N PRO A 219 -3.71 -16.04 -0.33
CA PRO A 219 -4.02 -16.50 1.03
C PRO A 219 -5.39 -17.18 1.13
N VAL A 220 -6.38 -16.70 0.38
CA VAL A 220 -7.74 -17.29 0.35
C VAL A 220 -7.68 -18.69 -0.23
N LEU A 221 -6.98 -18.88 -1.36
CA LEU A 221 -6.78 -20.18 -1.99
C LEU A 221 -5.95 -21.13 -1.12
N SER A 222 -4.95 -20.59 -0.40
CA SER A 222 -4.09 -21.37 0.49
C SER A 222 -4.88 -22.04 1.63
N ILE A 223 -5.92 -21.41 2.17
CA ILE A 223 -6.81 -22.03 3.17
C ILE A 223 -7.43 -23.33 2.64
N TYR A 224 -7.80 -23.37 1.37
CA TYR A 224 -8.41 -24.56 0.79
C TYR A 224 -7.38 -25.69 0.59
N LEU A 225 -6.10 -25.35 0.45
CA LEU A 225 -4.99 -26.26 0.18
C LEU A 225 -4.27 -26.75 1.44
N HIS A 226 -4.12 -25.92 2.48
CA HIS A 226 -3.38 -26.23 3.69
C HIS A 226 -4.33 -26.22 4.89
N ARG A 227 -4.95 -27.38 5.13
CA ARG A 227 -5.95 -27.59 6.17
C ARG A 227 -5.26 -28.05 7.45
N THR A 228 -5.29 -27.24 8.49
CA THR A 228 -4.90 -27.68 9.83
C THR A 228 -6.09 -28.39 10.48
N ALA A 229 -6.06 -29.71 10.48
CA ALA A 229 -6.95 -30.52 11.31
C ALA A 229 -6.07 -31.50 12.12
N THR A 230 -6.51 -31.86 13.32
CA THR A 230 -5.77 -32.77 14.19
C THR A 230 -6.51 -34.11 14.23
N ALA A 231 -5.81 -35.19 13.89
CA ALA A 231 -6.28 -36.56 14.09
C ALA A 231 -6.25 -36.87 15.59
N LEU A 232 -7.31 -37.51 16.09
CA LEU A 232 -7.32 -38.11 17.43
C LEU A 232 -6.56 -39.44 17.41
#